data_AF-N8ZUX6-F1
#
_entry.id   AF-N8ZUX6-F1
#
_cell.length_a   1.000
_cell.length_b   1.000
_cell.length_c   1.000
_cell.angle_alpha   90.00
_cell.angle_beta   90.00
_cell.angle_gamma   90.00
#
_symmetry.space_group_name_H-M   'P 1'
#
loop_
_entity.id
_entity.type
_entity.pdbx_description
1 polymer ?
#
loop_
_entity_poly.entity_id
_entity_poly.type
_entity_poly.pdbx_seq_one_letter_code
_entity_poly.pdbx_strand_id
1 'polypeptide(L)'
;MNDLTQNELLKNFIGSEKKYIHYCENNSKIGFNWAAFLFGIYWLLYRKMYLYAFCMLVIATFLILVLLLSGINQHYFMSACLILNLIFNVTLGFWGNTLYRNFALAKVKKYMNNPRYSPEFFALYGGVTWGVPIIVLLVYSLLLFMGVAPLLMPKPQPVAIYVIEFG
;
A
#
# COMPACT_ATOMS: atom_id res chain seq x y z
N MET A 1 -14.40 -33.04 4.23
CA MET A 1 -13.00 -32.60 4.09
C MET A 1 -12.77 -31.56 5.18
N ASN A 2 -11.77 -31.76 6.04
CA ASN A 2 -11.82 -31.32 7.45
C ASN A 2 -11.41 -29.84 7.63
N ASP A 3 -12.19 -29.06 8.39
CA ASP A 3 -11.88 -27.65 8.73
C ASP A 3 -10.52 -27.50 9.42
N LEU A 4 -10.06 -28.56 10.09
CA LEU A 4 -8.74 -28.68 10.73
C LEU A 4 -7.60 -28.46 9.72
N THR A 5 -7.67 -29.06 8.53
CA THR A 5 -6.62 -28.93 7.50
C THR A 5 -6.57 -27.52 6.92
N GLN A 6 -7.72 -26.85 6.75
CA GLN A 6 -7.75 -25.46 6.28
C GLN A 6 -7.09 -24.51 7.29
N ASN A 7 -7.39 -24.70 8.58
CA ASN A 7 -6.84 -23.87 9.64
C ASN A 7 -5.32 -24.04 9.77
N GLU A 8 -4.80 -25.24 9.60
CA GLU A 8 -3.36 -25.51 9.57
C GLU A 8 -2.67 -24.79 8.40
N LEU A 9 -3.22 -24.91 7.19
CA LEU A 9 -2.68 -24.23 6.01
C LEU A 9 -2.78 -22.71 6.13
N LEU A 10 -3.83 -22.20 6.77
CA LEU A 10 -3.99 -20.77 7.07
C LEU A 10 -2.94 -20.28 8.07
N LYS A 11 -2.65 -21.04 9.13
CA LYS A 11 -1.57 -20.70 10.07
C LYS A 11 -0.22 -20.66 9.35
N ASN A 12 0.06 -21.65 8.49
CA ASN A 12 1.28 -21.66 7.68
C ASN A 12 1.36 -20.44 6.76
N PHE A 13 0.26 -20.06 6.11
CA PHE A 13 0.19 -18.87 5.25
C PHE A 13 0.47 -17.58 6.02
N ILE A 14 -0.14 -17.42 7.19
CA ILE A 14 -0.05 -16.19 8.00
C ILE A 14 1.34 -16.04 8.63
N GLY A 15 2.00 -17.16 8.95
CA GLY A 15 3.28 -17.22 9.65
C GLY A 15 3.16 -17.13 11.16
N SER A 16 4.28 -16.89 11.84
CA SER A 16 4.41 -16.88 13.32
C SER A 16 3.73 -15.72 14.06
N GLU A 17 2.91 -14.94 13.36
CA GLU A 17 2.21 -13.78 13.91
C GLU A 17 1.08 -14.22 14.85
N LYS A 18 1.41 -14.31 16.15
CA LYS A 18 0.52 -14.78 17.24
C LYS A 18 -0.85 -14.08 17.24
N LYS A 19 -0.90 -12.79 16.91
CA LYS A 19 -2.15 -12.01 16.84
C LYS A 19 -3.15 -12.59 15.85
N TYR A 20 -2.68 -12.99 14.66
CA TYR A 20 -3.53 -13.54 13.62
C TYR A 20 -3.88 -15.00 13.88
N ILE A 21 -2.95 -15.78 14.44
CA ILE A 21 -3.20 -17.17 14.85
C ILE A 21 -4.31 -17.23 15.90
N HIS A 22 -4.18 -16.44 16.97
CA HIS A 22 -5.18 -16.36 18.05
C HIS A 22 -6.56 -15.92 17.52
N TYR A 23 -6.58 -15.00 16.57
CA TYR A 23 -7.82 -14.60 15.91
C TYR A 23 -8.45 -15.74 15.10
N CYS A 24 -7.65 -16.49 14.34
CA CYS A 24 -8.15 -17.61 13.54
C CYS A 24 -8.72 -18.74 14.39
N GLU A 25 -8.15 -18.94 15.59
CA GLU A 25 -8.60 -19.96 16.54
C GLU A 25 -9.85 -19.54 17.33
N ASN A 26 -9.92 -18.28 17.77
CA ASN A 26 -10.94 -17.86 18.75
C ASN A 26 -12.07 -17.00 18.16
N ASN A 27 -12.04 -16.73 16.84
CA ASN A 27 -13.04 -15.88 16.17
C ASN A 27 -13.26 -14.52 16.89
N SER A 28 -12.21 -14.02 17.55
CA SER A 28 -12.26 -12.90 18.48
C SER A 28 -12.40 -11.56 17.75
N LYS A 29 -12.77 -10.47 18.44
CA LYS A 29 -12.87 -9.16 17.75
C LYS A 29 -11.48 -8.70 17.30
N ILE A 30 -11.39 -8.32 16.03
CA ILE A 30 -10.19 -7.73 15.45
C ILE A 30 -9.91 -6.40 16.12
N GLY A 31 -8.80 -6.32 16.85
CA GLY A 31 -8.27 -5.06 17.36
C GLY A 31 -7.68 -4.20 16.24
N PHE A 32 -7.39 -2.93 16.56
CA PHE A 32 -6.76 -1.99 15.63
C PHE A 32 -5.42 -2.52 15.08
N ASN A 33 -5.14 -2.23 13.81
CA ASN A 33 -3.90 -2.58 13.13
C ASN A 33 -3.01 -1.34 12.97
N TRP A 34 -2.07 -1.18 13.91
CA TRP A 34 -1.11 -0.07 13.90
C TRP A 34 -0.23 -0.03 12.65
N ALA A 35 0.21 -1.19 12.15
CA ALA A 35 1.04 -1.24 10.96
C ALA A 35 0.27 -0.80 9.71
N ALA A 36 -0.98 -1.25 9.56
CA ALA A 36 -1.84 -0.83 8.46
C ALA A 36 -2.20 0.66 8.52
N PHE A 37 -2.40 1.20 9.73
CA PHE A 37 -2.64 2.62 9.94
C PHE A 37 -1.43 3.49 9.59
N LEU A 38 -0.25 3.17 10.12
CA LEU A 38 0.93 4.02 9.94
C LEU A 38 1.54 3.91 8.53
N PHE A 39 1.50 2.71 7.95
CA PHE A 39 2.19 2.43 6.68
C PHE A 39 1.25 2.28 5.47
N GLY A 40 -0.08 2.27 5.67
CA GLY A 40 -1.07 2.31 4.59
C GLY A 40 -0.82 1.29 3.48
N ILE A 41 -0.64 1.79 2.25
CA ILE A 41 -0.36 0.98 1.06
C ILE A 41 0.93 0.14 1.20
N TYR A 42 1.95 0.62 1.91
CA TYR A 42 3.19 -0.13 2.11
C TYR A 42 2.96 -1.38 2.96
N TRP A 43 2.03 -1.33 3.92
CA TRP A 43 1.64 -2.52 4.67
C TRP A 43 0.92 -3.56 3.79
N LEU A 44 0.09 -3.11 2.83
CA LEU A 44 -0.52 -4.01 1.84
C LEU A 44 0.54 -4.70 0.98
N LEU A 45 1.53 -3.94 0.49
CA LEU A 45 2.66 -4.48 -0.29
C LEU A 45 3.50 -5.47 0.54
N TYR A 46 3.78 -5.12 1.80
CA TYR A 46 4.54 -5.96 2.72
C TYR A 46 3.87 -7.31 2.96
N ARG A 47 2.53 -7.35 3.06
CA ARG A 47 1.73 -8.58 3.20
C ARG A 47 1.32 -9.22 1.86
N LYS A 48 1.96 -8.81 0.76
CA LYS A 48 1.73 -9.34 -0.60
C LYS A 48 0.29 -9.18 -1.10
N MET A 49 -0.46 -8.22 -0.56
CA MET A 49 -1.81 -7.87 -0.97
C MET A 49 -1.80 -6.91 -2.18
N TYR A 50 -1.10 -7.30 -3.25
CA TYR A 50 -0.80 -6.42 -4.39
C TYR A 50 -2.04 -5.90 -5.13
N LEU A 51 -3.09 -6.72 -5.24
CA LEU A 51 -4.34 -6.29 -5.86
C LEU A 51 -5.02 -5.19 -5.04
N TYR A 52 -5.06 -5.33 -3.72
CA TYR A 52 -5.63 -4.30 -2.84
C TYR A 52 -4.80 -3.02 -2.88
N ALA A 53 -3.47 -3.14 -2.89
CA ALA A 53 -2.57 -2.00 -3.06
C ALA A 53 -2.80 -1.28 -4.39
N PHE A 54 -2.94 -2.03 -5.49
CA PHE A 54 -3.23 -1.47 -6.81
C PHE A 54 -4.59 -0.77 -6.86
N CYS A 55 -5.66 -1.40 -6.35
CA CYS A 55 -6.98 -0.76 -6.30
C CYS A 55 -6.95 0.53 -5.47
N MET A 56 -6.28 0.51 -4.32
CA MET A 56 -6.12 1.69 -3.47
C MET A 56 -5.37 2.81 -4.20
N LEU A 57 -4.30 2.48 -4.94
CA LEU A 57 -3.55 3.43 -5.75
C LEU A 57 -4.44 4.05 -6.84
N VAL A 58 -5.18 3.24 -7.60
CA VAL A 58 -6.08 3.72 -8.66
C VAL A 58 -7.15 4.64 -8.08
N ILE A 59 -7.79 4.26 -6.97
CA ILE A 59 -8.81 5.09 -6.31
C ILE A 59 -8.19 6.41 -5.81
N ALA A 60 -7.04 6.36 -5.15
CA ALA A 60 -6.36 7.55 -4.65
C ALA A 60 -5.96 8.49 -5.79
N THR A 61 -5.37 7.96 -6.88
CA THR A 61 -5.03 8.74 -8.07
C THR A 61 -6.26 9.37 -8.71
N PHE A 62 -7.35 8.62 -8.85
CA PHE A 62 -8.61 9.16 -9.38
C PHE A 62 -9.12 10.33 -8.53
N LEU A 63 -9.16 10.18 -7.20
CA LEU A 63 -9.60 11.25 -6.29
C LEU A 63 -8.69 12.48 -6.37
N ILE A 64 -7.38 12.29 -6.45
CA ILE A 64 -6.41 13.38 -6.62
C ILE A 64 -6.63 14.11 -7.96
N LEU A 65 -6.89 13.37 -9.05
CA LEU A 65 -7.19 13.96 -10.35
C LEU A 65 -8.48 14.79 -10.31
N VAL A 66 -9.53 14.29 -9.66
CA VAL A 66 -10.78 15.05 -9.46
C VAL A 66 -10.51 16.35 -8.69
N LEU A 67 -9.74 16.28 -7.60
CA LEU A 67 -9.36 17.48 -6.83
C LEU A 67 -8.54 18.46 -7.67
N LEU A 68 -7.60 17.97 -8.48
CA LEU A 68 -6.78 18.80 -9.35
C LEU A 68 -7.62 19.53 -10.40
N LEU A 69 -8.55 18.81 -11.06
CA LEU A 69 -9.42 19.36 -12.10
C LEU A 69 -10.51 20.29 -11.55
N SER A 70 -10.81 20.24 -10.25
CA SER A 70 -11.79 21.12 -9.62
C SER A 70 -11.36 22.60 -9.54
N GLY A 71 -10.08 22.90 -9.78
CA GLY A 71 -9.56 24.27 -9.75
C GLY A 71 -9.50 24.90 -8.36
N ILE A 72 -9.63 24.10 -7.29
CA ILE A 72 -9.48 24.59 -5.91
C ILE A 72 -8.08 25.17 -5.68
N ASN A 73 -8.00 26.18 -4.81
CA ASN A 73 -6.71 26.77 -4.45
C ASN A 73 -5.75 25.72 -3.87
N GLN A 74 -4.46 25.89 -4.17
CA GLN A 74 -3.37 25.01 -3.75
C GLN A 74 -3.38 24.68 -2.24
N HIS A 75 -3.70 25.63 -1.36
CA HIS A 75 -3.76 25.39 0.08
C HIS A 75 -4.87 24.39 0.45
N TYR A 76 -6.06 24.53 -0.16
CA TYR A 76 -7.17 23.61 0.05
C TYR A 76 -6.92 22.26 -0.61
N PHE A 77 -6.28 22.24 -1.79
CA PHE A 77 -5.85 21.01 -2.46
C PHE A 77 -4.93 20.17 -1.56
N MET A 78 -3.88 20.77 -1.00
CA MET A 78 -2.95 20.07 -0.12
C MET A 78 -3.64 19.52 1.14
N SER A 79 -4.50 20.33 1.75
CA SER A 79 -5.28 19.93 2.92
C SER A 79 -6.20 18.75 2.61
N ALA A 80 -6.89 18.78 1.46
CA ALA A 80 -7.75 17.69 1.00
C ALA A 80 -6.95 16.39 0.76
N CYS A 81 -5.77 16.47 0.14
CA CYS A 81 -4.90 15.30 -0.05
C CYS A 81 -4.47 14.66 1.29
N LEU A 82 -4.10 15.48 2.29
CA LEU A 82 -3.73 14.98 3.62
C LEU A 82 -4.91 14.31 4.33
N ILE A 83 -6.09 14.93 4.28
CA ILE A 83 -7.31 14.36 4.87
C ILE A 83 -7.68 13.04 4.20
N LEU A 84 -7.64 12.96 2.86
CA LEU A 84 -7.90 11.73 2.13
C LEU A 84 -6.93 10.61 2.53
N ASN A 85 -5.63 10.91 2.61
CA ASN A 85 -4.63 9.95 3.06
C ASN A 85 -4.90 9.48 4.50
N LEU A 86 -5.27 10.39 5.40
CA LEU A 86 -5.63 10.04 6.78
C LEU A 86 -6.85 9.12 6.84
N ILE A 87 -7.91 9.42 6.07
CA ILE A 87 -9.10 8.57 5.98
C ILE A 87 -8.72 7.16 5.56
N PHE A 88 -7.96 7.01 4.47
CA PHE A 88 -7.50 5.72 3.99
C PHE A 88 -6.71 4.94 5.05
N ASN A 89 -5.79 5.60 5.74
CA ASN A 89 -4.97 4.98 6.78
C ASN A 89 -5.80 4.58 8.00
N VAL A 90 -6.74 5.42 8.45
CA VAL A 90 -7.66 5.07 9.56
C VAL A 90 -8.53 3.88 9.18
N THR A 91 -9.09 3.88 7.97
CA THR A 91 -9.85 2.75 7.40
C THR A 91 -9.04 1.46 7.42
N LEU A 92 -7.78 1.50 6.97
CA LEU A 92 -6.86 0.35 7.04
C LEU A 92 -6.49 -0.02 8.48
N GLY A 93 -6.41 0.94 9.40
CA GLY A 93 -6.19 0.67 10.82
C GLY A 93 -7.29 -0.18 11.43
N PHE A 94 -8.56 0.16 11.18
CA PHE A 94 -9.69 -0.60 11.71
C PHE A 94 -9.94 -1.92 10.97
N TRP A 95 -9.85 -1.93 9.64
CA TRP A 95 -10.23 -3.10 8.84
C TRP A 95 -9.06 -3.91 8.28
N GLY A 96 -7.82 -3.46 8.41
CA GLY A 96 -6.66 -4.11 7.79
C GLY A 96 -6.49 -5.56 8.22
N ASN A 97 -6.67 -5.86 9.51
CA ASN A 97 -6.62 -7.24 9.99
C ASN A 97 -7.71 -8.14 9.36
N THR A 98 -8.93 -7.63 9.21
CA THR A 98 -10.05 -8.37 8.60
C THR A 98 -9.78 -8.60 7.12
N LEU A 99 -9.29 -7.55 6.45
CA LEU A 99 -8.91 -7.57 5.05
C LEU A 99 -7.84 -8.64 4.79
N TYR A 100 -6.76 -8.64 5.58
CA TYR A 100 -5.69 -9.62 5.43
C TYR A 100 -6.15 -11.05 5.70
N ARG A 101 -7.00 -11.26 6.71
CA ARG A 101 -7.56 -12.59 6.94
C ARG A 101 -8.37 -13.08 5.75
N ASN A 102 -9.29 -12.28 5.25
CA ASN A 102 -10.17 -12.68 4.16
C ASN A 102 -9.35 -12.99 2.90
N PHE A 103 -8.30 -12.19 2.66
CA PHE A 103 -7.31 -12.47 1.62
C PHE A 103 -6.60 -13.81 1.83
N ALA A 104 -6.05 -14.06 3.02
CA ALA A 104 -5.34 -15.30 3.34
C ALA A 104 -6.25 -16.54 3.19
N LEU A 105 -7.47 -16.48 3.74
CA LEU A 105 -8.47 -17.53 3.60
C LEU A 105 -8.83 -17.81 2.15
N ALA A 106 -9.07 -16.77 1.34
CA ALA A 106 -9.39 -16.92 -0.07
C ALA A 106 -8.24 -17.61 -0.84
N LYS A 107 -6.98 -17.28 -0.51
CA LYS A 107 -5.80 -17.93 -1.10
C LYS A 107 -5.67 -19.39 -0.68
N VAL A 108 -5.84 -19.69 0.61
CA VAL A 108 -5.79 -21.07 1.12
C VAL A 108 -6.85 -21.93 0.44
N LYS A 109 -8.11 -21.47 0.48
CA LYS A 109 -9.24 -22.19 -0.12
C LYS A 109 -9.06 -22.47 -1.61
N LYS A 110 -8.40 -21.56 -2.33
CA LYS A 110 -8.14 -21.71 -3.78
C LYS A 110 -7.14 -22.84 -4.08
N TYR A 111 -6.15 -23.06 -3.23
CA TYR A 111 -5.03 -23.98 -3.55
C TYR A 111 -5.02 -25.25 -2.70
N MET A 112 -5.74 -25.31 -1.58
CA MET A 112 -5.71 -26.44 -0.64
C MET A 112 -6.18 -27.78 -1.21
N ASN A 113 -7.02 -27.77 -2.25
CA ASN A 113 -7.54 -29.00 -2.86
C ASN A 113 -6.69 -29.51 -4.02
N ASN A 114 -5.61 -28.80 -4.36
CA ASN A 114 -4.77 -29.16 -5.49
C ASN A 114 -3.51 -29.89 -4.97
N PRO A 115 -3.31 -31.18 -5.32
CA PRO A 115 -2.24 -32.02 -4.78
C PRO A 115 -0.83 -31.53 -5.15
N ARG A 116 -0.73 -30.57 -6.06
CA ARG A 116 0.54 -29.92 -6.43
C ARG A 116 1.12 -29.02 -5.33
N TYR A 117 0.31 -28.52 -4.40
CA TYR A 117 0.74 -27.54 -3.41
C TYR A 117 0.93 -28.17 -2.03
N SER A 118 2.16 -28.15 -1.54
CA SER A 118 2.51 -28.64 -0.21
C SER A 118 2.22 -27.60 0.87
N PRO A 119 2.18 -27.97 2.16
CA PRO A 119 2.06 -27.02 3.26
C PRO A 119 3.15 -25.94 3.27
N GLU A 120 4.39 -26.27 2.87
CA GLU A 120 5.51 -25.33 2.78
C GLU A 120 5.27 -24.23 1.72
N PHE A 121 4.56 -24.56 0.64
CA PHE A 121 4.16 -23.59 -0.38
C PHE A 121 3.36 -22.44 0.23
N PHE A 122 2.43 -22.73 1.16
CA PHE A 122 1.61 -21.70 1.80
C PHE A 122 2.45 -20.75 2.66
N ALA A 123 3.46 -21.27 3.38
CA ALA A 123 4.37 -20.46 4.18
C ALA A 123 5.21 -19.50 3.32
N LEU A 124 5.77 -19.99 2.22
CA LEU A 124 6.54 -19.16 1.28
C LEU A 124 5.64 -18.10 0.61
N TYR A 125 4.42 -18.48 0.25
CA TYR A 125 3.51 -17.64 -0.51
C TYR A 125 2.84 -16.55 0.35
N GLY A 126 2.43 -16.86 1.58
CA GLY A 126 1.64 -15.96 2.44
C GLY A 126 2.41 -15.03 3.38
N GLY A 127 3.68 -15.35 3.65
CA GLY A 127 4.57 -14.55 4.49
C GLY A 127 4.85 -13.14 3.93
N VAL A 128 5.83 -12.47 4.53
CA VAL A 128 6.07 -11.04 4.29
C VAL A 128 7.14 -10.78 3.22
N THR A 129 7.18 -9.56 2.67
CA THR A 129 8.25 -9.11 1.76
C THR A 129 8.68 -7.69 2.07
N TRP A 130 9.98 -7.47 2.21
CA TRP A 130 10.55 -6.13 2.40
C TRP A 130 10.94 -5.45 1.08
N GLY A 131 11.33 -6.25 0.08
CA GLY A 131 11.84 -5.74 -1.19
C GLY A 131 10.81 -4.90 -1.95
N VAL A 132 9.56 -5.37 -2.03
CA VAL A 132 8.51 -4.67 -2.79
C VAL A 132 8.18 -3.30 -2.18
N PRO A 133 7.87 -3.16 -0.87
CA PRO A 133 7.68 -1.84 -0.26
C PRO A 133 8.87 -0.89 -0.44
N ILE A 134 10.10 -1.38 -0.31
CA ILE A 134 11.32 -0.56 -0.44
C ILE A 134 11.47 -0.06 -1.88
N ILE A 135 11.30 -0.93 -2.88
CA ILE A 135 11.38 -0.53 -4.29
C ILE A 135 10.33 0.52 -4.61
N VAL A 136 9.07 0.32 -4.17
CA VAL A 136 8.01 1.30 -4.38
C VAL A 136 8.33 2.63 -3.70
N LEU A 137 8.86 2.60 -2.48
CA LEU A 137 9.29 3.81 -1.77
C LEU A 137 10.38 4.56 -2.53
N LEU A 138 11.42 3.86 -3.00
CA LEU A 138 12.52 4.47 -3.76
C LEU A 138 12.05 5.09 -5.07
N VAL A 139 11.19 4.38 -5.82
CA VAL A 139 10.60 4.90 -7.06
C VAL A 139 9.74 6.13 -6.76
N TYR A 140 8.91 6.08 -5.73
CA TYR A 140 8.07 7.21 -5.33
C TYR A 140 8.91 8.43 -4.90
N SER A 141 9.94 8.23 -4.09
CA SER A 141 10.87 9.28 -3.68
C SER A 141 11.62 9.90 -4.87
N LEU A 142 12.04 9.09 -5.84
CA LEU A 142 12.67 9.58 -7.07
C LEU A 142 11.70 10.43 -7.90
N LEU A 143 10.46 9.98 -8.10
CA LEU A 143 9.44 10.73 -8.83
C LEU A 143 9.12 12.05 -8.16
N LEU A 144 9.01 12.07 -6.83
CA LEU A 144 8.84 13.31 -6.06
C LEU A 144 10.03 14.25 -6.24
N PHE A 145 11.26 13.73 -6.16
CA PHE A 145 12.46 14.53 -6.37
C PHE A 145 12.48 15.14 -7.78
N MET A 146 12.18 14.35 -8.82
CA MET A 146 12.11 14.84 -10.20
C MET A 146 11.01 15.89 -10.40
N GLY A 147 9.87 15.77 -9.71
CA GLY A 147 8.77 16.74 -9.80
C GLY A 147 9.06 18.06 -9.07
N VAL A 148 9.75 18.00 -7.93
CA VAL A 148 10.01 19.18 -7.07
C VAL A 148 11.33 19.88 -7.43
N ALA A 149 12.35 19.16 -7.89
CA ALA A 149 13.66 19.74 -8.19
C ALA A 149 13.60 20.91 -9.20
N PRO A 150 12.82 20.86 -10.31
CA PRO A 150 12.68 21.98 -11.23
C PRO A 150 12.03 23.23 -10.62
N LEU A 151 11.24 23.06 -9.56
CA LEU A 151 10.63 24.17 -8.81
C LEU A 151 11.62 24.84 -7.85
N LEU A 152 12.60 24.09 -7.34
CA LEU A 152 13.62 24.56 -6.40
C LEU A 152 14.86 25.15 -7.09
N MET A 153 15.10 24.81 -8.36
CA MET A 153 16.20 25.40 -9.13
C MET A 153 15.89 26.88 -9.43
N PRO A 154 16.84 27.80 -9.16
CA PRO A 154 16.66 29.20 -9.53
C PRO A 154 16.41 29.29 -11.04
N LYS A 155 15.37 30.03 -11.44
CA LYS A 155 15.08 30.26 -12.86
C LYS A 155 16.34 30.82 -13.52
N PRO A 156 16.75 30.30 -14.70
CA PRO A 156 17.90 30.84 -15.40
C PRO A 156 17.69 32.34 -15.61
N GLN A 157 18.64 33.15 -15.12
CA GLN A 157 18.66 34.59 -15.38
C GLN A 157 18.79 34.78 -16.90
N PRO A 158 17.96 35.62 -17.54
CA PRO A 158 18.15 35.91 -18.95
C PRO A 158 19.55 36.49 -19.14
N VAL A 159 20.36 35.86 -20.00
CA VAL A 159 21.66 36.40 -20.37
C VAL A 159 21.37 37.69 -21.16
N ALA A 160 21.75 38.84 -20.62
CA ALA A 160 21.66 40.10 -21.32
C ALA A 160 22.57 40.04 -22.55
N ILE A 161 21.99 39.82 -23.73
CA ILE A 161 22.70 39.99 -24.99
C ILE A 161 22.80 41.50 -25.19
N TYR A 162 23.94 42.07 -24.82
CA TYR A 162 24.30 43.42 -25.25
C TYR A 162 24.49 43.37 -26.76
N VAL A 163 23.46 43.78 -27.50
CA VAL A 163 23.58 44.06 -28.92
C VAL A 163 24.49 45.28 -29.02
N ILE A 164 25.73 45.07 -29.46
CA ILE A 164 26.63 46.15 -29.83
C ILE A 164 26.07 46.71 -31.13
N GLU A 165 25.29 47.79 -31.03
CA GLU A 165 24.96 48.59 -32.21
C GLU A 165 26.25 49.23 -32.71
N PHE A 166 26.78 48.70 -33.82
CA PHE A 166 27.85 49.36 -34.57
C PHE A 166 27.21 50.50 -35.37
N GLY A 167 27.57 51.73 -35.00
CA GLY A 167 27.28 52.94 -35.75
C GLY A 167 28.15 53.11 -36.99
#